data_AF-A0A397QYH8-F1
#
_entry.id   AF-A0A397QYH8-F1
#
_cell.length_a   1.000
_cell.length_b   1.000
_cell.length_c   1.000
_cell.angle_alpha   90.00
_cell.angle_beta   90.00
_cell.angle_gamma   90.00
#
_symmetry.space_group_name_H-M   'P 1'
#
loop_
_entity.id
_entity.type
_entity.pdbx_description
1 polymer ?
#
loop_
_entity_poly.entity_id
_entity_poly.type
_entity_poly.pdbx_seq_one_letter_code
_entity_poly.pdbx_strand_id
1 'polypeptide(L)'
;MNNDSKYIVDEIKRKRKMLGISQTELAERCGMPQSTIGRIENYSMNPSLDVITSIMNELDVSFEFSKKKYMRIQGEELAYKTKKPVGIFVLTWRRVRDGIYSEEDKNIYLEVDKWFKDNLPEPPFYGDNNDNPLGATTWFKTNNSSIMLEHIKPLLDLLDKYNVPYEIAYSDNPGKIIYEDDYQIGVIDYDK
;
A
#
# COMPACT_ATOMS: atom_id res chain seq x y z
N MET A 1 2.90 -19.19 -11.28
CA MET A 1 1.90 -18.12 -11.08
C MET A 1 2.39 -17.22 -9.96
N ASN A 2 2.25 -15.89 -10.06
CA ASN A 2 2.72 -14.96 -9.00
C ASN A 2 1.74 -14.97 -7.80
N ASN A 3 2.13 -14.32 -6.70
CA ASN A 3 1.33 -14.31 -5.46
C ASN A 3 -0.06 -13.68 -5.64
N ASP A 4 -0.14 -12.59 -6.40
CA ASP A 4 -1.41 -11.87 -6.63
C ASP A 4 -2.40 -12.70 -7.44
N SER A 5 -1.94 -13.36 -8.51
CA SER A 5 -2.75 -14.28 -9.31
C SER A 5 -3.21 -15.49 -8.50
N LYS A 6 -2.43 -15.95 -7.52
CA LYS A 6 -2.85 -17.06 -6.64
C LYS A 6 -4.00 -16.65 -5.72
N TYR A 7 -3.93 -15.46 -5.13
CA TYR A 7 -5.00 -14.90 -4.31
C TYR A 7 -6.33 -14.79 -5.09
N ILE A 8 -6.29 -14.30 -6.33
CA ILE A 8 -7.47 -14.21 -7.20
C ILE A 8 -8.13 -15.58 -7.42
N VAL A 9 -7.32 -16.59 -7.71
CA VAL A 9 -7.81 -17.95 -7.95
C VAL A 9 -8.41 -18.58 -6.69
N ASP A 10 -7.78 -18.37 -5.53
CA ASP A 10 -8.31 -18.81 -4.24
C ASP A 10 -9.70 -18.18 -3.96
N GLU A 11 -9.88 -16.90 -4.28
CA GLU A 11 -11.13 -16.17 -4.08
C GLU A 11 -12.25 -16.64 -5.01
N ILE A 12 -11.95 -16.85 -6.30
CA ILE A 12 -12.86 -17.46 -7.27
C ILE A 12 -13.36 -18.82 -6.76
N LYS A 13 -12.41 -19.67 -6.34
CA LYS A 13 -12.71 -21.02 -5.83
C LYS A 13 -13.55 -20.97 -4.56
N ARG A 14 -13.28 -20.02 -3.67
CA ARG A 14 -14.03 -19.80 -2.43
C ARG A 14 -15.47 -19.39 -2.72
N LYS A 15 -15.69 -18.36 -3.54
CA LYS A 15 -17.04 -17.89 -3.88
C LYS A 15 -17.85 -18.96 -4.63
N ARG A 16 -17.24 -19.66 -5.61
CA ARG A 16 -17.88 -20.78 -6.30
C ARG A 16 -18.41 -21.83 -5.31
N LYS A 17 -17.60 -22.21 -4.33
CA LYS A 17 -18.00 -23.16 -3.28
C LYS A 17 -19.11 -22.61 -2.37
N MET A 18 -19.08 -21.32 -2.03
CA MET A 18 -20.13 -20.68 -1.23
C MET A 18 -21.49 -20.65 -1.95
N LEU A 19 -21.48 -20.46 -3.27
CA LEU A 19 -22.67 -20.53 -4.09
C LEU A 19 -23.17 -21.97 -4.32
N GLY A 20 -22.42 -22.98 -3.87
CA GLY A 20 -22.79 -24.39 -4.03
C GLY A 20 -22.69 -24.92 -5.46
N ILE A 21 -22.09 -24.17 -6.39
CA ILE A 21 -22.02 -24.54 -7.81
C ILE A 21 -20.77 -25.37 -8.12
N SER A 22 -20.88 -26.29 -9.09
CA SER A 22 -19.75 -27.12 -9.54
C SER A 22 -18.78 -26.34 -10.45
N GLN A 23 -17.60 -26.91 -10.72
CA GLN A 23 -16.69 -26.33 -11.72
C GLN A 23 -17.32 -26.34 -13.12
N THR A 24 -18.11 -27.37 -13.43
CA THR A 24 -18.84 -27.50 -14.69
C THR A 24 -19.87 -26.39 -14.83
N GLU A 25 -20.68 -26.18 -13.79
CA GLU A 25 -21.72 -25.14 -13.74
C GLU A 25 -21.11 -23.74 -13.90
N LEU A 26 -20.00 -23.44 -13.21
CA LEU A 26 -19.29 -22.17 -13.40
C LEU A 26 -18.76 -22.02 -14.83
N ALA A 27 -18.20 -23.09 -15.39
CA ALA A 27 -17.67 -23.04 -16.75
C ALA A 27 -18.77 -22.79 -17.79
N GLU A 28 -19.94 -23.43 -17.63
CA GLU A 28 -21.11 -23.23 -18.49
C GLU A 28 -21.60 -21.78 -18.45
N ARG A 29 -21.71 -21.20 -17.25
CA ARG A 29 -22.12 -19.80 -17.07
C ARG A 29 -21.14 -18.81 -17.72
N CYS A 30 -19.84 -19.09 -17.62
CA CYS A 30 -18.81 -18.26 -18.24
C CYS A 30 -18.57 -18.57 -19.73
N GLY A 31 -19.30 -19.52 -20.33
CA GLY A 31 -19.13 -19.92 -21.73
C GLY A 31 -17.78 -20.57 -22.03
N MET A 32 -17.19 -21.31 -21.09
CA MET A 32 -15.87 -21.93 -21.23
C MET A 32 -15.87 -23.43 -20.93
N PRO A 33 -14.84 -24.19 -21.39
CA PRO A 33 -14.69 -25.59 -21.01
C PRO A 33 -14.48 -25.78 -19.50
N GLN A 34 -15.07 -26.83 -18.91
CA GLN A 34 -14.86 -27.19 -17.50
C GLN A 34 -13.38 -27.39 -17.16
N SER A 35 -12.60 -27.93 -18.11
CA SER A 35 -11.16 -28.11 -17.95
C SER A 35 -10.40 -26.79 -17.75
N THR A 36 -10.90 -25.67 -18.27
CA THR A 36 -10.36 -24.33 -18.05
C THR A 36 -10.49 -23.93 -16.57
N ILE A 37 -11.69 -24.01 -15.99
CA ILE A 37 -11.92 -23.75 -14.56
C ILE A 37 -11.10 -24.70 -13.70
N GLY A 38 -11.08 -25.99 -14.04
CA GLY A 38 -10.30 -27.00 -13.30
C GLY A 38 -8.80 -26.69 -13.27
N ARG A 39 -8.22 -26.25 -14.40
CA ARG A 39 -6.81 -25.87 -14.51
C ARG A 39 -6.47 -24.55 -13.80
N ILE A 40 -7.43 -23.64 -13.72
CA ILE A 40 -7.28 -22.41 -12.92
C ILE A 40 -7.24 -22.79 -11.44
N GLU A 41 -8.26 -23.49 -10.94
CA GLU A 41 -8.40 -23.83 -9.51
C GLU A 41 -7.33 -24.78 -8.93
N ASN A 42 -6.56 -25.43 -9.80
CA ASN A 42 -5.45 -26.30 -9.43
C ASN A 42 -4.07 -25.68 -9.74
N TYR A 43 -4.03 -24.42 -10.19
CA TYR A 43 -2.80 -23.67 -10.49
C TYR A 43 -1.95 -24.21 -11.66
N SER A 44 -2.52 -25.10 -12.48
CA SER A 44 -1.82 -25.65 -13.65
C SER A 44 -1.91 -24.78 -14.90
N MET A 45 -2.67 -23.67 -14.84
CA MET A 45 -2.78 -22.68 -15.90
C MET A 45 -2.72 -21.26 -15.32
N ASN A 46 -2.05 -20.36 -16.03
CA ASN A 46 -2.10 -18.92 -15.75
C ASN A 46 -3.15 -18.28 -16.69
N PRO A 47 -4.37 -17.96 -16.20
CA PRO A 47 -5.42 -17.38 -17.03
C PRO A 47 -5.09 -15.95 -17.47
N SER A 48 -5.66 -15.51 -18.60
CA SER A 48 -5.61 -14.10 -19.00
C SER A 48 -6.53 -13.24 -18.13
N LEU A 49 -6.33 -11.91 -18.16
CA LEU A 49 -7.19 -10.96 -17.46
C LEU A 49 -8.65 -11.05 -17.93
N ASP A 50 -8.91 -11.30 -19.22
CA ASP A 50 -10.27 -11.45 -19.74
C ASP A 50 -10.98 -12.67 -19.15
N VAL A 51 -10.25 -13.80 -19.03
CA VAL A 51 -10.78 -15.03 -18.43
C VAL A 51 -11.10 -14.80 -16.94
N ILE A 52 -10.18 -14.16 -16.21
CA ILE A 52 -10.39 -13.80 -14.81
C ILE A 52 -11.61 -12.89 -14.64
N THR A 53 -11.71 -11.85 -15.46
CA THR A 53 -12.80 -10.86 -15.40
C THR A 53 -14.16 -11.51 -15.69
N SER A 54 -14.22 -12.38 -16.70
CA SER A 54 -15.45 -13.13 -17.04
C SER A 54 -15.92 -13.98 -15.87
N ILE A 55 -15.02 -14.75 -15.25
CA ILE A 55 -15.34 -15.59 -14.09
C ILE A 55 -15.79 -14.76 -12.89
N MET A 56 -15.13 -13.64 -12.64
CA MET A 56 -15.45 -12.77 -11.51
C MET A 56 -16.81 -12.08 -11.65
N ASN A 57 -17.15 -11.61 -12.84
CA ASN A 57 -18.45 -11.02 -13.13
C ASN A 57 -19.58 -12.02 -12.91
N GLU A 58 -19.42 -13.27 -13.38
CA GLU A 58 -20.43 -14.31 -13.20
C GLU A 58 -20.63 -14.69 -11.73
N LEU A 59 -19.54 -14.72 -10.95
CA LEU A 59 -19.61 -15.06 -9.54
C LEU A 59 -20.09 -13.90 -8.66
N ASP A 60 -20.40 -12.73 -9.22
CA ASP A 60 -20.58 -11.46 -8.48
C ASP A 60 -19.46 -11.29 -7.44
N VAL A 61 -18.24 -11.58 -7.90
CA VAL A 61 -17.00 -11.33 -7.17
C VAL A 61 -16.55 -9.97 -7.63
N SER A 62 -17.06 -8.94 -6.97
CA SER A 62 -16.32 -7.68 -6.92
C SER A 62 -14.99 -7.98 -6.24
N PHE A 63 -13.89 -7.90 -6.97
CA PHE A 63 -12.60 -7.75 -6.31
C PHE A 63 -12.60 -6.38 -5.65
N GLU A 64 -13.01 -6.35 -4.40
CA GLU A 64 -12.16 -5.63 -3.48
C GLU A 64 -10.88 -6.44 -3.47
N PHE A 65 -9.89 -6.03 -4.30
CA PHE A 65 -8.52 -6.15 -3.82
C PHE A 65 -8.65 -5.64 -2.40
N SER A 66 -8.47 -6.49 -1.39
CA SER A 66 -8.30 -6.02 -0.03
C SER A 66 -6.98 -5.28 -0.05
N LYS A 67 -6.97 -4.10 -0.68
CA LYS A 67 -6.00 -3.05 -0.50
C LYS A 67 -5.99 -2.96 1.00
N LYS A 68 -4.87 -3.36 1.58
CA LYS A 68 -4.66 -3.23 3.01
C LYS A 68 -5.11 -1.84 3.41
N LYS A 69 -5.83 -1.70 4.52
CA LYS A 69 -6.44 -0.41 4.87
C LYS A 69 -5.43 0.74 4.87
N TYR A 70 -4.18 0.42 5.21
CA TYR A 70 -3.12 1.39 5.34
C TYR A 70 -1.86 1.00 4.57
N MET A 71 -1.15 2.02 4.10
CA MET A 71 0.15 1.89 3.46
C MET A 71 1.15 2.90 4.00
N ARG A 72 2.43 2.57 3.96
CA ARG A 72 3.52 3.45 4.39
C ARG A 72 4.73 3.27 3.49
N ILE A 73 5.27 4.37 3.02
CA ILE A 73 6.54 4.39 2.28
C ILE A 73 7.65 4.67 3.29
N GLN A 74 8.61 3.76 3.38
CA GLN A 74 9.65 3.80 4.41
C GLN A 74 10.99 3.30 3.88
N GLY A 75 12.08 3.80 4.44
CA GLY A 75 13.43 3.33 4.13
C GLY A 75 13.93 2.33 5.18
N GLU A 76 15.06 1.68 4.88
CA GLU A 76 15.73 0.74 5.80
C GLU A 76 16.31 1.43 7.05
N GLU A 77 16.52 2.75 6.98
CA GLU A 77 17.07 3.52 8.09
C GLU A 77 16.10 3.60 9.26
N LEU A 78 16.66 3.45 10.47
CA LEU A 78 15.86 3.46 11.69
C LEU A 78 15.81 4.85 12.34
N ALA A 79 14.67 5.16 12.94
CA ALA A 79 14.53 6.28 13.85
C ALA A 79 15.28 5.97 15.15
N TYR A 80 16.02 6.95 15.69
CA TYR A 80 16.89 6.75 16.85
C TYR A 80 16.14 6.22 18.08
N LYS A 81 14.97 6.80 18.37
CA LYS A 81 14.15 6.52 19.57
C LYS A 81 13.34 5.23 19.47
N THR A 82 12.66 5.01 18.34
CA THR A 82 11.71 3.90 18.18
C THR A 82 12.35 2.65 17.58
N LYS A 83 13.54 2.77 16.98
CA LYS A 83 14.18 1.70 16.18
C LYS A 83 13.31 1.19 15.03
N LYS A 84 12.33 1.98 14.60
CA LYS A 84 11.46 1.67 13.45
C LYS A 84 11.98 2.31 12.17
N PRO A 85 11.68 1.73 11.00
CA PRO A 85 11.91 2.35 9.69
C PRO A 85 11.40 3.79 9.64
N VAL A 86 12.19 4.72 9.12
CA VAL A 86 11.77 6.11 8.91
C VAL A 86 10.87 6.24 7.69
N GLY A 87 9.87 7.11 7.77
CA GLY A 87 8.97 7.38 6.64
C GLY A 87 9.67 8.22 5.57
N ILE A 88 9.11 8.22 4.35
CA ILE A 88 9.66 8.92 3.17
C ILE A 88 10.10 10.37 3.41
N PHE A 89 9.32 11.17 4.16
CA PHE A 89 9.66 12.56 4.46
C PHE A 89 10.93 12.68 5.31
N VAL A 90 11.07 11.86 6.35
CA VAL A 90 12.28 11.87 7.19
C VAL A 90 13.46 11.29 6.43
N LEU A 91 13.23 10.26 5.61
CA LEU A 91 14.25 9.66 4.76
C LEU A 91 14.85 10.72 3.81
N THR A 92 14.00 11.43 3.07
CA THR A 92 14.41 12.49 2.14
C THR A 92 14.97 13.72 2.86
N TRP A 93 14.36 14.16 3.96
CA TRP A 93 14.87 15.27 4.79
C TRP A 93 16.30 15.03 5.27
N ARG A 94 16.64 13.80 5.70
CA ARG A 94 18.02 13.49 6.11
C ARG A 94 19.01 13.72 4.96
N ARG A 95 18.62 13.50 3.71
CA ARG A 95 19.49 13.70 2.55
C ARG A 95 19.72 15.19 2.28
N VAL A 96 18.67 15.99 2.47
CA VAL A 96 18.77 17.45 2.48
C VAL A 96 19.70 17.93 3.59
N ARG A 97 19.43 17.51 4.84
CA ARG A 97 20.19 17.90 6.04
C ARG A 97 21.67 17.55 5.93
N ASP A 98 21.96 16.36 5.42
CA ASP A 98 23.32 15.81 5.34
C ASP A 98 24.08 16.30 4.09
N GLY A 99 23.48 17.19 3.28
CA GLY A 99 24.11 17.77 2.08
C GLY A 99 24.30 16.80 0.93
N ILE A 100 23.51 15.71 0.89
CA ILE A 100 23.55 14.70 -0.19
C ILE A 100 22.79 15.20 -1.42
N TYR A 101 21.64 15.85 -1.21
CA TYR A 101 20.85 16.42 -2.30
C TYR A 101 21.46 17.72 -2.80
N SER A 102 21.40 17.96 -4.12
CA SER A 102 21.75 19.26 -4.69
C SER A 102 20.74 20.33 -4.23
N GLU A 103 21.04 21.61 -4.45
CA GLU A 103 20.09 22.68 -4.12
C GLU A 103 18.78 22.57 -4.93
N GLU A 104 18.84 22.10 -6.18
CA GLU A 104 17.66 21.83 -6.99
C GLU A 104 16.81 20.70 -6.40
N ASP A 105 17.44 19.58 -6.00
CA ASP A 105 16.73 18.44 -5.42
C ASP A 105 16.17 18.73 -4.03
N LYS A 106 16.87 19.58 -3.26
CA LYS A 106 16.35 20.13 -2.01
C LYS A 106 15.11 20.99 -2.24
N ASN A 107 15.05 21.79 -3.30
CA ASN A 107 13.85 22.57 -3.63
C ASN A 107 12.66 21.67 -3.96
N ILE A 108 12.88 20.56 -4.67
CA ILE A 108 11.84 19.54 -4.90
C ILE A 108 11.29 19.02 -3.57
N TYR A 109 12.17 18.70 -2.61
CA TYR A 109 11.72 18.28 -1.27
C TYR A 109 10.87 19.35 -0.58
N LEU A 110 11.31 20.62 -0.60
CA LEU A 110 10.61 21.73 0.05
C LEU A 110 9.23 21.99 -0.57
N GLU A 111 9.09 21.89 -1.89
CA GLU A 111 7.81 22.05 -2.58
C GLU A 111 6.83 20.94 -2.21
N VAL A 112 7.29 19.68 -2.19
CA VAL A 112 6.46 18.55 -1.77
C VAL A 112 6.07 18.69 -0.30
N ASP A 113 7.02 18.96 0.60
CA ASP A 113 6.77 19.14 2.03
C ASP A 113 5.75 20.27 2.29
N LYS A 114 5.90 21.40 1.59
CA LYS A 114 4.94 22.52 1.66
C LYS A 114 3.54 22.10 1.22
N TRP A 115 3.42 21.40 0.08
CA TRP A 115 2.12 20.95 -0.39
C TRP A 115 1.42 20.06 0.64
N PHE A 116 2.13 19.11 1.25
CA PHE A 116 1.54 18.24 2.27
C PHE A 116 1.09 19.01 3.51
N LYS A 117 1.89 19.98 3.99
CA LYS A 117 1.52 20.84 5.13
C LYS A 117 0.31 21.73 4.86
N ASP A 118 0.16 22.20 3.63
CA ASP A 118 -0.95 23.07 3.25
C ASP A 118 -2.26 22.29 2.99
N ASN A 119 -2.16 21.02 2.59
CA ASN A 119 -3.32 20.25 2.09
C ASN A 119 -3.76 19.12 3.02
N LEU A 120 -2.93 18.68 3.97
CA LEU A 120 -3.29 17.62 4.92
C LEU A 120 -3.29 18.15 6.36
N PRO A 121 -4.20 17.65 7.22
CA PRO A 121 -4.14 17.94 8.64
C PRO A 121 -2.81 17.46 9.27
N GLU A 122 -2.20 18.32 10.09
CA GLU A 122 -0.99 17.99 10.83
C GLU A 122 -1.34 17.11 12.05
N PRO A 123 -0.73 15.92 12.21
CA PRO A 123 -1.00 15.08 13.36
C PRO A 123 -0.55 15.74 14.69
N PRO A 124 -1.39 15.77 15.74
CA PRO A 124 -1.19 16.58 16.95
C PRO A 124 -0.21 15.95 17.96
N PHE A 125 0.66 15.05 17.51
CA PHE A 125 1.66 14.36 18.34
C PHE A 125 3.11 14.69 17.98
N TYR A 126 3.32 15.57 17.00
CA TYR A 126 4.62 16.18 16.79
C TYR A 126 4.81 17.35 17.78
N GLY A 127 5.98 17.40 18.41
CA GLY A 127 6.40 18.49 19.27
C GLY A 127 7.26 19.51 18.52
N ASP A 128 7.88 20.42 19.26
CA ASP A 128 8.78 21.44 18.71
C ASP A 128 9.93 20.80 17.89
N ASN A 129 10.30 21.44 16.78
CA ASN A 129 11.38 20.99 15.89
C ASN A 129 11.22 19.55 15.36
N ASN A 130 9.98 19.15 15.03
CA ASN A 130 9.63 17.80 14.59
C ASN A 130 9.98 16.70 15.61
N ASP A 131 9.98 17.02 16.92
CA ASP A 131 10.06 15.98 17.94
C ASP A 131 8.85 15.04 17.83
N ASN A 132 9.05 13.76 18.12
CA ASN A 132 8.00 12.76 18.12
C ASN A 132 8.04 12.02 19.47
N PRO A 133 7.55 12.67 20.54
CA PRO A 133 7.69 12.16 21.89
C PRO A 133 6.98 10.81 22.06
N LEU A 134 5.84 10.62 21.39
CA LEU A 134 5.05 9.40 21.44
C LEU A 134 5.65 8.25 20.61
N GLY A 135 6.61 8.54 19.73
CA GLY A 135 7.19 7.54 18.83
C GLY A 135 6.17 6.98 17.84
N ALA A 136 5.18 7.79 17.45
CA ALA A 136 4.13 7.38 16.54
C ALA A 136 4.64 7.29 15.11
N THR A 137 4.10 6.36 14.32
CA THR A 137 4.33 6.28 12.88
C THR A 137 3.04 6.63 12.13
N THR A 138 3.18 7.42 11.06
CA THR A 138 2.06 7.74 10.18
C THR A 138 1.94 6.73 9.05
N TRP A 139 0.70 6.39 8.70
CA TRP A 139 0.32 5.54 7.59
C TRP A 139 -0.79 6.20 6.78
N PHE A 140 -0.70 6.15 5.45
CA PHE A 140 -1.76 6.64 4.57
C PHE A 140 -2.88 5.62 4.43
N LYS A 141 -4.12 6.08 4.36
CA LYS A 141 -5.29 5.25 4.03
C LYS A 141 -5.30 4.94 2.54
N THR A 142 -5.43 3.68 2.18
CA THR A 142 -5.33 3.24 0.76
C THR A 142 -6.54 3.58 -0.09
N ASN A 143 -7.69 3.88 0.54
CA ASN A 143 -8.89 4.34 -0.15
C ASN A 143 -8.78 5.80 -0.64
N ASN A 144 -7.88 6.59 -0.05
CA ASN A 144 -7.71 8.02 -0.36
C ASN A 144 -6.25 8.37 -0.72
N SER A 145 -5.41 7.37 -1.03
CA SER A 145 -3.97 7.58 -1.24
C SER A 145 -3.57 8.08 -2.61
N SER A 146 -4.44 8.05 -3.63
CA SER A 146 -4.06 8.39 -5.00
C SER A 146 -3.48 9.80 -5.14
N ILE A 147 -4.14 10.81 -4.56
CA ILE A 147 -3.66 12.20 -4.61
C ILE A 147 -2.35 12.38 -3.85
N MET A 148 -2.21 11.72 -2.71
CA MET A 148 -0.97 11.77 -1.93
C MET A 148 0.19 11.09 -2.67
N LEU A 149 -0.05 9.94 -3.32
CA LEU A 149 0.95 9.22 -4.10
C LEU A 149 1.43 10.03 -5.31
N GLU A 150 0.53 10.76 -5.97
CA GLU A 150 0.89 11.69 -7.04
C GLU A 150 1.87 12.76 -6.55
N HIS A 151 1.58 13.39 -5.41
CA HIS A 151 2.46 14.41 -4.83
C HIS A 151 3.71 13.86 -4.14
N ILE A 152 3.72 12.58 -3.75
CA ILE A 152 4.89 11.89 -3.21
C ILE A 152 5.88 11.48 -4.30
N LYS A 153 5.41 11.29 -5.54
CA LYS A 153 6.24 10.77 -6.64
C LYS A 153 7.59 11.50 -6.79
N PRO A 154 7.70 12.84 -6.70
CA PRO A 154 9.00 13.51 -6.79
C PRO A 154 9.99 13.06 -5.69
N LEU A 155 9.52 12.74 -4.50
CA LEU A 155 10.38 12.20 -3.44
C LEU A 155 10.85 10.77 -3.75
N LEU A 156 10.02 9.94 -4.36
CA LEU A 156 10.41 8.61 -4.82
C LEU A 156 11.48 8.71 -5.92
N ASP A 157 11.26 9.60 -6.89
CA ASP A 157 12.21 9.86 -7.97
C ASP A 157 13.57 10.33 -7.41
N LEU A 158 13.58 11.12 -6.33
CA LEU A 158 14.80 11.51 -5.63
C LEU A 158 15.47 10.33 -4.92
N LEU A 159 14.72 9.44 -4.26
CA LEU A 159 15.30 8.26 -3.64
C LEU A 159 15.92 7.34 -4.69
N ASP A 160 15.25 7.13 -5.81
CA ASP A 160 15.76 6.35 -6.95
C ASP A 160 17.02 6.99 -7.55
N LYS A 161 17.00 8.30 -7.80
CA LYS A 161 18.15 9.07 -8.33
C LYS A 161 19.42 8.88 -7.49
N TYR A 162 19.27 8.82 -6.17
CA TYR A 162 20.37 8.69 -5.22
C TYR A 162 20.62 7.25 -4.76
N ASN A 163 19.98 6.25 -5.37
CA ASN A 163 20.06 4.84 -5.00
C ASN A 163 19.78 4.58 -3.50
N VAL A 164 18.80 5.29 -2.94
CA VAL A 164 18.37 5.11 -1.56
C VAL A 164 17.26 4.06 -1.50
N PRO A 165 17.48 2.91 -0.85
CA PRO A 165 16.47 1.85 -0.80
C PRO A 165 15.25 2.28 0.03
N TYR A 166 14.07 1.94 -0.49
CA TYR A 166 12.80 2.10 0.20
C TYR A 166 11.86 0.93 -0.15
N GLU A 167 10.84 0.77 0.69
CA GLU A 167 9.75 -0.17 0.47
C GLU A 167 8.40 0.50 0.71
N ILE A 168 7.34 -0.14 0.20
CA ILE A 168 5.97 0.21 0.52
C ILE A 168 5.40 -0.90 1.42
N ALA A 169 5.26 -0.60 2.70
CA ALA A 169 4.63 -1.48 3.67
C ALA A 169 3.11 -1.32 3.62
N TYR A 170 2.39 -2.44 3.76
CA TYR A 170 0.93 -2.48 3.76
C TYR A 170 0.42 -3.21 5.01
N SER A 171 -0.61 -2.69 5.67
CA SER A 171 -1.18 -3.31 6.87
C SER A 171 -2.66 -2.96 7.09
N ASP A 172 -3.41 -3.89 7.67
CA ASP A 172 -4.76 -3.64 8.18
C ASP A 172 -4.77 -3.19 9.64
N ASN A 173 -3.71 -3.53 10.38
CA ASN A 173 -3.56 -3.27 11.81
C ASN A 173 -2.11 -2.82 12.11
N PRO A 174 -1.69 -1.62 11.66
CA PRO A 174 -0.30 -1.18 11.78
C PRO A 174 0.12 -0.79 13.21
N GLY A 175 -0.82 -0.69 14.14
CA GLY A 175 -0.58 -0.30 15.53
C GLY A 175 -1.84 0.23 16.20
N LYS A 176 -1.74 0.58 17.48
CA LYS A 176 -2.79 1.29 18.20
C LYS A 176 -2.92 2.70 17.64
N ILE A 177 -4.07 2.97 17.02
CA ILE A 177 -4.41 4.29 16.45
C ILE A 177 -4.53 5.30 17.58
N ILE A 178 -3.77 6.39 17.48
CA ILE A 178 -3.82 7.55 18.40
C ILE A 178 -4.24 8.84 17.68
N TYR A 179 -4.34 8.77 16.35
CA TYR A 179 -4.74 9.87 15.47
C TYR A 179 -5.30 9.30 14.18
N GLU A 180 -6.36 9.91 13.66
CA GLU A 180 -6.97 9.54 12.39
C GLU A 180 -7.63 10.76 11.75
N ASP A 181 -7.35 10.99 10.47
CA ASP A 181 -8.03 11.96 9.61
C ASP A 181 -8.48 11.26 8.30
N ASP A 182 -8.98 12.01 7.31
CA ASP A 182 -9.49 11.45 6.05
C ASP A 182 -8.41 10.79 5.15
N TYR A 183 -7.13 11.04 5.44
CA TYR A 183 -5.99 10.68 4.61
C TYR A 183 -5.03 9.71 5.31
N GLN A 184 -4.85 9.82 6.61
CA GLN A 184 -3.82 9.09 7.36
C GLN A 184 -4.26 8.71 8.77
N ILE A 185 -3.49 7.78 9.34
CA ILE A 185 -3.54 7.44 10.77
C ILE A 185 -2.16 7.62 11.38
N GLY A 186 -2.12 8.01 12.65
CA GLY A 186 -0.93 7.93 13.49
C GLY A 186 -1.08 6.77 14.47
N VAL A 187 -0.08 5.88 14.52
CA VAL A 187 -0.12 4.69 15.36
C VAL A 187 1.10 4.57 16.28
N ILE A 188 0.90 3.99 17.44
CA ILE A 188 1.95 3.47 18.31
C ILE A 188 1.87 1.94 18.35
N ASP A 189 2.89 1.25 18.87
CA ASP A 189 2.82 -0.20 19.02
C ASP A 189 1.67 -0.61 19.95
N TYR A 190 1.10 -1.80 19.70
CA TYR A 190 0.20 -2.46 20.64
C TYR A 190 1.03 -2.92 21.84
N ASP A 191 1.17 -2.00 22.80
CA ASP A 191 1.92 -2.09 24.06
C ASP A 191 3.45 -2.04 23.97
N LYS A 192 4.03 -1.25 24.88
CA LYS A 192 5.41 -1.34 25.38
C LYS A 192 5.35 -1.87 26.80
#